data_AF-A0A5D4UMK2-F1
#
_entry.id   AF-A0A5D4UMK2-F1
#
_cell.length_a   1.000
_cell.length_b   1.000
_cell.length_c   1.000
_cell.angle_alpha   90.00
_cell.angle_beta   90.00
_cell.angle_gamma   90.00
#
_symmetry.space_group_name_H-M   'P 1'
#
loop_
_entity.id
_entity.type
_entity.pdbx_description
1 polymer ?
#
loop_
_entity_poly.entity_id
_entity_poly.type
_entity_poly.pdbx_seq_one_letter_code
_entity_poly.pdbx_strand_id
1 'polypeptide(L)'
;MKNATILKYVFLFIVVIALTASWAYAEDQDSYSEPHKAIQAVDKDLQLILAYKLGDESLYFFIKDKTNLGATKVRKGIFGWKSGMFTWGPFDPDRDYENLQGIQGHEEGLVYGLIRNGDERVVTVDDQEASMVNLSMLSPSVVKEYQLEGLYIWYFKSDTHEQVKLLRKDTREIIESLDL
;
A
#
# COMPACT_ATOMS: atom_id res chain seq x y z
N MET A 1 -4.29 -16.80 -56.96
CA MET A 1 -4.81 -17.15 -55.62
C MET A 1 -3.74 -17.06 -54.51
N LYS A 2 -2.51 -17.57 -54.67
CA LYS A 2 -1.44 -17.48 -53.63
C LYS A 2 -1.12 -16.06 -53.12
N ASN A 3 -1.07 -15.07 -54.01
CA ASN A 3 -0.69 -13.69 -53.64
C ASN A 3 -1.73 -12.99 -52.75
N ALA A 4 -3.02 -13.32 -52.90
CA ALA A 4 -4.08 -12.78 -52.06
C ALA A 4 -4.00 -13.34 -50.62
N THR A 5 -3.56 -14.58 -50.47
CA THR A 5 -3.35 -15.20 -49.14
C THR A 5 -2.12 -14.62 -48.46
N ILE A 6 -1.03 -14.39 -49.19
CA ILE A 6 0.19 -13.75 -48.67
C ILE A 6 -0.12 -12.31 -48.22
N LEU A 7 -0.85 -11.54 -49.03
CA LEU A 7 -1.23 -10.16 -48.69
C LEU A 7 -2.08 -10.10 -47.41
N LYS A 8 -2.99 -11.07 -47.21
CA LYS A 8 -3.78 -11.20 -45.98
C LYS A 8 -2.90 -11.47 -44.76
N TYR A 9 -1.90 -12.36 -44.87
CA TYR A 9 -0.97 -12.61 -43.77
C TYR A 9 -0.08 -11.41 -43.47
N VAL A 10 0.39 -10.69 -44.50
CA VAL A 10 1.16 -9.45 -44.32
C VAL A 10 0.31 -8.38 -43.63
N PHE A 11 -0.95 -8.20 -44.06
CA PHE A 11 -1.86 -7.26 -43.41
C PHE A 11 -2.13 -7.64 -41.95
N LEU A 12 -2.43 -8.92 -41.67
CA LEU A 12 -2.62 -9.42 -40.31
C LEU A 12 -1.37 -9.18 -39.45
N PHE A 13 -0.18 -9.44 -40.00
CA PHE A 13 1.09 -9.22 -39.31
C PHE A 13 1.30 -7.74 -38.95
N ILE A 14 0.99 -6.81 -39.86
CA ILE A 14 1.06 -5.37 -39.60
C ILE A 14 0.09 -4.97 -38.49
N VAL A 15 -1.14 -5.50 -38.50
CA VAL A 15 -2.13 -5.25 -37.44
C VAL A 15 -1.63 -5.75 -36.09
N VAL A 16 -1.06 -6.96 -36.03
CA VAL A 16 -0.48 -7.52 -34.81
C VAL A 16 0.66 -6.64 -34.30
N ILE A 17 1.59 -6.23 -35.16
CA ILE A 17 2.68 -5.32 -34.77
C ILE A 17 2.12 -4.02 -34.21
N ALA A 18 1.15 -3.40 -34.89
CA ALA A 18 0.57 -2.15 -34.44
C ALA A 18 -0.08 -2.29 -33.06
N LEU A 19 -0.86 -3.36 -32.83
CA LEU A 19 -1.46 -3.64 -31.53
C LEU A 19 -0.40 -3.86 -30.44
N THR A 20 0.65 -4.63 -30.74
CA THR A 20 1.75 -4.85 -29.77
C THR A 20 2.53 -3.58 -29.45
N ALA A 21 2.75 -2.70 -30.44
CA ALA A 21 3.45 -1.45 -30.26
C ALA A 21 2.61 -0.45 -29.44
N SER A 22 1.30 -0.35 -29.73
CA SER A 22 0.37 0.46 -28.94
C SER A 22 0.26 -0.02 -27.50
N TRP A 23 0.18 -1.34 -27.29
CA TRP A 23 0.19 -1.92 -25.94
C TRP A 23 1.51 -1.64 -25.21
N ALA A 24 2.65 -1.87 -25.86
CA ALA A 24 3.96 -1.63 -25.26
C ALA A 24 4.15 -0.15 -24.89
N TYR A 25 3.69 0.77 -25.74
CA TYR A 25 3.73 2.20 -25.46
C TYR A 25 2.86 2.58 -24.25
N ALA A 26 1.64 2.04 -24.16
CA ALA A 26 0.76 2.28 -23.00
C ALA A 26 1.34 1.67 -21.70
N GLU A 27 2.02 0.54 -21.80
CA GLU A 27 2.66 -0.10 -20.65
C GLU A 27 3.91 0.66 -20.18
N ASP A 28 4.71 1.19 -21.09
CA ASP A 28 5.90 2.00 -20.81
C ASP A 28 5.54 3.36 -20.19
N GLN A 29 4.40 3.94 -20.59
CA GLN A 29 3.88 5.15 -19.96
C GLN A 29 3.72 4.95 -18.45
N ASP A 30 4.19 5.94 -17.69
CA ASP A 30 4.15 5.98 -16.23
C ASP A 30 4.86 4.79 -15.54
N SER A 31 5.84 4.18 -16.21
CA SER A 31 6.75 3.19 -15.61
C SER A 31 8.02 3.85 -15.07
N TYR A 32 8.43 3.45 -13.86
CA TYR A 32 9.56 4.04 -13.15
C TYR A 32 10.57 2.98 -12.70
N SER A 33 11.84 3.37 -12.56
CA SER A 33 12.89 2.44 -12.18
C SER A 33 12.76 1.92 -10.74
N GLU A 34 12.15 2.70 -9.85
CA GLU A 34 12.01 2.39 -8.43
C GLU A 34 10.56 2.63 -7.96
N PRO A 35 10.07 1.82 -7.01
CA PRO A 35 8.66 1.87 -6.62
C PRO A 35 8.25 3.23 -6.01
N HIS A 36 9.10 3.82 -5.18
CA HIS A 36 8.82 5.13 -4.57
C HIS A 36 8.76 6.25 -5.62
N LYS A 37 9.49 6.14 -6.74
CA LYS A 37 9.42 7.13 -7.84
C LYS A 37 8.08 7.07 -8.57
N ALA A 38 7.52 5.88 -8.73
CA ALA A 38 6.18 5.71 -9.29
C ALA A 38 5.10 6.36 -8.42
N ILE A 39 5.29 6.34 -7.10
CA ILE A 39 4.41 7.04 -6.17
C ILE A 39 4.59 8.56 -6.27
N GLN A 40 5.84 9.02 -6.18
CA GLN A 40 6.17 10.46 -6.21
C GLN A 40 5.85 11.14 -7.54
N ALA A 41 5.69 10.39 -8.62
CA ALA A 41 5.21 10.92 -9.89
C ALA A 41 3.76 11.41 -9.83
N VAL A 42 2.94 10.79 -8.97
CA VAL A 42 1.55 11.17 -8.74
C VAL A 42 1.48 12.36 -7.79
N ASP A 43 2.19 12.26 -6.66
CA ASP A 43 2.25 13.32 -5.65
C ASP A 43 3.62 13.29 -4.94
N LYS A 44 4.37 14.38 -5.11
CA LYS A 44 5.76 14.51 -4.61
C LYS A 44 5.83 14.84 -3.13
N ASP A 45 4.75 15.35 -2.56
CA ASP A 45 4.73 15.87 -1.19
C ASP A 45 4.34 14.78 -0.17
N LEU A 46 4.09 13.56 -0.64
CA LEU A 46 3.79 12.42 0.21
C LEU A 46 5.00 11.97 1.03
N GLN A 47 4.81 11.87 2.35
CA GLN A 47 5.75 11.22 3.22
C GLN A 47 5.55 9.71 3.16
N LEU A 48 6.44 9.01 2.47
CA LEU A 48 6.32 7.57 2.22
C LEU A 48 6.86 6.74 3.39
N ILE A 49 6.16 5.64 3.67
CA ILE A 49 6.45 4.67 4.72
C ILE A 49 6.38 3.28 4.07
N LEU A 50 7.54 2.64 3.88
CA LEU A 50 7.60 1.31 3.27
C LEU A 50 7.07 0.26 4.27
N ALA A 51 6.03 -0.48 3.89
CA ALA A 51 5.52 -1.60 4.68
C ALA A 51 6.24 -2.91 4.30
N TYR A 52 6.25 -3.23 3.01
CA TYR A 52 7.02 -4.35 2.48
C TYR A 52 7.35 -4.14 1.00
N LYS A 53 8.37 -4.88 0.55
CA LYS A 53 8.69 -5.07 -0.87
C LYS A 53 8.96 -6.54 -1.11
N LEU A 54 8.09 -7.21 -1.86
CA LEU A 54 8.16 -8.64 -2.11
C LEU A 54 8.03 -8.91 -3.61
N GLY A 55 9.13 -9.36 -4.21
CA GLY A 55 9.19 -9.63 -5.66
C GLY A 55 8.81 -8.40 -6.48
N ASP A 56 7.69 -8.53 -7.19
CA ASP A 56 7.16 -7.53 -8.13
C ASP A 56 6.05 -6.66 -7.51
N GLU A 57 5.83 -6.73 -6.19
CA GLU A 57 4.89 -5.88 -5.46
C GLU A 57 5.56 -5.17 -4.28
N SER A 58 5.12 -3.94 -4.00
CA SER A 58 5.53 -3.19 -2.82
C SER A 58 4.34 -2.43 -2.24
N LEU A 59 4.13 -2.53 -0.93
CA LEU A 59 3.13 -1.76 -0.22
C LEU A 59 3.79 -0.57 0.47
N TYR A 60 3.23 0.61 0.24
CA TYR A 60 3.60 1.84 0.93
C TYR A 60 2.38 2.39 1.67
N PHE A 61 2.59 2.75 2.93
CA PHE A 61 1.76 3.75 3.58
C PHE A 61 2.32 5.14 3.28
N PHE A 62 1.48 6.15 3.40
CA PHE A 62 1.92 7.52 3.23
C PHE A 62 1.14 8.48 4.11
N ILE A 63 1.79 9.55 4.52
CA ILE A 63 1.13 10.70 5.16
C ILE A 63 0.99 11.80 4.12
N LYS A 64 -0.24 12.31 3.98
CA LYS A 64 -0.60 13.42 3.09
C LYS A 64 -1.13 14.59 3.91
N ASP A 65 -0.66 15.79 3.61
CA ASP A 65 -1.11 17.05 4.26
C ASP A 65 -1.05 17.02 5.80
N LYS A 66 -0.13 16.23 6.37
CA LYS A 66 0.07 15.98 7.83
C LYS A 66 -1.12 15.38 8.59
N THR A 67 -2.27 15.22 7.95
CA THR A 67 -3.55 14.90 8.60
C THR A 67 -4.29 13.77 7.90
N ASN A 68 -3.72 13.20 6.84
CA ASN A 68 -4.28 12.04 6.17
C ASN A 68 -3.24 10.92 6.14
N LEU A 69 -3.69 9.72 6.48
CA LEU A 69 -2.92 8.49 6.35
C LEU A 69 -3.54 7.72 5.20
N GLY A 70 -2.70 7.18 4.32
CA GLY A 70 -3.15 6.40 3.18
C GLY A 70 -2.24 5.24 2.87
N ALA A 71 -2.70 4.42 1.92
CA ALA A 71 -1.98 3.27 1.42
C ALA A 71 -2.03 3.24 -0.11
N THR A 72 -0.95 2.73 -0.69
CA THR A 72 -0.88 2.41 -2.12
C THR A 72 0.03 1.22 -2.35
N LYS A 73 -0.35 0.36 -3.29
CA LYS A 73 0.50 -0.71 -3.80
C LYS A 73 1.16 -0.27 -5.09
N VAL A 74 2.42 -0.66 -5.25
CA VAL A 74 3.20 -0.44 -6.46
C VAL A 74 3.55 -1.79 -7.05
N ARG A 75 3.34 -1.96 -8.35
CA ARG A 75 3.59 -3.20 -9.06
C ARG A 75 4.65 -3.02 -10.13
N LYS A 76 5.50 -4.02 -10.28
CA LYS A 76 6.53 -4.06 -11.31
C LYS A 76 5.96 -4.71 -12.57
N GLY A 77 5.81 -3.91 -13.62
CA GLY A 77 5.55 -4.37 -14.99
C GLY A 77 6.84 -4.63 -15.76
N ILE A 78 6.69 -4.88 -17.05
CA ILE A 78 7.82 -5.22 -17.95
C ILE A 78 8.77 -4.03 -18.19
N PHE A 79 8.27 -2.79 -18.11
CA PHE A 79 9.05 -1.57 -18.33
C PHE A 79 9.44 -0.84 -17.05
N GLY A 80 8.85 -1.20 -15.90
CA GLY A 80 9.17 -0.58 -14.61
C GLY A 80 8.06 -0.73 -13.58
N TRP A 81 8.18 0.02 -12.49
CA TRP A 81 7.20 0.11 -11.42
C TRP A 81 6.11 1.11 -11.76
N LYS A 82 4.86 0.76 -11.49
CA LYS A 82 3.68 1.61 -11.66
C LYS A 82 2.91 1.68 -10.34
N SER A 83 2.49 2.87 -9.95
CA SER A 83 1.67 3.07 -8.77
C SER A 83 0.24 2.62 -9.04
N GLY A 84 -0.36 1.97 -8.04
CA GLY A 84 -1.77 1.59 -8.05
C GLY A 84 -2.65 2.74 -7.56
N MET A 85 -3.88 2.40 -7.15
CA MET A 85 -4.78 3.37 -6.54
C MET A 85 -4.18 3.92 -5.23
N PHE A 86 -4.52 5.17 -4.93
CA PHE A 86 -4.24 5.80 -3.66
C PHE A 86 -5.55 5.91 -2.90
N THR A 87 -5.62 5.34 -1.71
CA THR A 87 -6.73 5.61 -0.79
C THR A 87 -6.15 6.21 0.49
N TRP A 88 -6.87 7.17 1.05
CA TRP A 88 -6.48 7.81 2.28
C TRP A 88 -7.71 8.26 3.05
N GLY A 89 -7.56 8.33 4.36
CA GLY A 89 -8.54 8.86 5.28
C GLY A 89 -7.90 9.80 6.29
N PRO A 90 -8.71 10.64 6.95
CA PRO A 90 -8.20 11.52 7.99
C PRO A 90 -7.60 10.69 9.13
N PHE A 91 -6.48 11.16 9.66
CA PHE A 91 -5.95 10.75 10.95
C PHE A 91 -5.60 12.00 11.74
N ASP A 92 -5.64 11.87 13.06
CA ASP A 92 -5.36 12.96 13.99
C ASP A 92 -4.03 12.67 14.70
N PRO A 93 -2.94 13.40 14.43
CA PRO A 93 -1.65 13.16 15.09
C PRO A 93 -1.69 13.41 16.59
N ASP A 94 -2.60 14.26 17.08
CA ASP A 94 -2.75 14.59 18.50
C ASP A 94 -3.58 13.53 19.25
N ARG A 95 -4.12 12.53 18.55
CA ARG A 95 -4.89 11.43 19.16
C ARG A 95 -3.95 10.44 19.87
N ASP A 96 -4.44 9.88 20.96
CA ASP A 96 -3.66 8.97 21.82
C ASP A 96 -3.38 7.59 21.16
N TYR A 97 -4.27 7.12 20.26
CA TYR A 97 -4.21 5.81 19.57
C TYR A 97 -3.99 4.61 20.51
N GLU A 98 -4.48 4.72 21.74
CA GLU A 98 -4.44 3.65 22.73
C GLU A 98 -5.41 2.50 22.41
N ASN A 99 -6.40 2.76 21.57
CA ASN A 99 -7.51 1.86 21.19
C ASN A 99 -7.60 1.71 19.66
N LEU A 100 -8.29 0.68 19.18
CA LEU A 100 -8.60 0.41 17.78
C LEU A 100 -9.58 1.45 17.23
N GLN A 101 -9.05 2.53 16.68
CA GLN A 101 -9.84 3.58 16.05
C GLN A 101 -9.25 3.98 14.71
N GLY A 102 -10.11 4.51 13.83
CA GLY A 102 -9.67 5.01 12.52
C GLY A 102 -9.17 3.89 11.61
N ILE A 103 -9.80 2.72 11.68
CA ILE A 103 -9.52 1.61 10.77
C ILE A 103 -9.86 2.04 9.36
N GLN A 104 -8.92 1.83 8.44
CA GLN A 104 -9.05 2.18 7.04
C GLN A 104 -8.95 0.93 6.17
N GLY A 105 -9.69 0.96 5.07
CA GLY A 105 -9.62 -0.05 4.01
C GLY A 105 -8.89 0.48 2.79
N HIS A 106 -8.22 -0.43 2.08
CA HIS A 106 -7.64 -0.21 0.76
C HIS A 106 -7.90 -1.44 -0.13
N GLU A 107 -7.72 -1.27 -1.43
CA GLU A 107 -7.99 -2.29 -2.44
C GLU A 107 -7.34 -3.65 -2.13
N GLU A 108 -8.03 -4.71 -2.56
CA GLU A 108 -7.64 -6.12 -2.40
C GLU A 108 -7.53 -6.53 -0.92
N GLY A 109 -8.51 -6.12 -0.13
CA GLY A 109 -8.69 -6.62 1.22
C GLY A 109 -7.60 -6.16 2.20
N LEU A 110 -6.96 -5.01 1.94
CA LEU A 110 -6.01 -4.44 2.88
C LEU A 110 -6.78 -3.63 3.92
N VAL A 111 -6.66 -4.01 5.20
CA VAL A 111 -7.16 -3.24 6.33
C VAL A 111 -5.97 -2.80 7.17
N TYR A 112 -5.99 -1.55 7.65
CA TYR A 112 -4.90 -0.99 8.43
C TYR A 112 -5.39 0.08 9.40
N GLY A 113 -4.56 0.40 10.38
CA GLY A 113 -4.82 1.46 11.33
C GLY A 113 -3.57 1.85 12.12
N LEU A 114 -3.72 2.83 13.00
CA LEU A 114 -2.66 3.28 13.90
C LEU A 114 -2.91 2.76 15.31
N ILE A 115 -1.84 2.39 16.00
CA ILE A 115 -1.84 2.15 17.45
C ILE A 115 -0.59 2.73 18.09
N ARG A 116 -0.68 3.03 19.38
CA ARG A 116 0.45 3.36 20.23
C ARG A 116 0.99 2.11 20.95
N ASN A 117 2.27 2.14 21.34
CA ASN A 117 2.92 1.09 22.14
C ASN A 117 2.92 -0.28 21.46
N GLY A 118 3.14 -0.31 20.14
CA GLY A 118 3.19 -1.55 19.35
C GLY A 118 4.34 -2.50 19.73
N ASP A 119 5.25 -2.11 20.61
CA ASP A 119 6.24 -3.02 21.23
C ASP A 119 5.62 -3.93 22.30
N GLU A 120 4.62 -3.43 23.02
CA GLU A 120 3.93 -4.11 24.14
C GLU A 120 2.55 -4.65 23.73
N ARG A 121 2.02 -4.18 22.60
CA ARG A 121 0.71 -4.55 22.08
C ARG A 121 0.80 -5.23 20.73
N VAL A 122 -0.21 -6.04 20.44
CA VAL A 122 -0.38 -6.71 19.14
C VAL A 122 -1.81 -6.56 18.69
N VAL A 123 -2.00 -6.35 17.38
CA VAL A 123 -3.31 -6.39 16.75
C VAL A 123 -3.46 -7.74 16.08
N THR A 124 -4.61 -8.37 16.25
CA THR A 124 -4.99 -9.57 15.49
C THR A 124 -6.24 -9.31 14.69
N VAL A 125 -6.30 -9.84 13.47
CA VAL A 125 -7.50 -9.84 12.62
C VAL A 125 -7.89 -11.30 12.42
N ASP A 126 -9.11 -11.65 12.79
CA ASP A 126 -9.62 -13.03 12.77
C ASP A 126 -8.64 -14.03 13.41
N ASP A 127 -8.13 -13.67 14.60
CA ASP A 127 -7.14 -14.41 15.41
C ASP A 127 -5.77 -14.61 14.76
N GLN A 128 -5.49 -13.95 13.63
CA GLN A 128 -4.17 -13.91 13.01
C GLN A 128 -3.46 -12.59 13.34
N GLU A 129 -2.17 -12.65 13.70
CA GLU A 129 -1.42 -11.44 14.01
C GLU A 129 -1.25 -10.54 12.78
N ALA A 130 -1.60 -9.26 12.95
CA ALA A 130 -1.37 -8.23 11.96
C ALA A 130 0.12 -7.90 11.86
N SER A 131 0.54 -7.49 10.67
CA SER A 131 1.87 -6.96 10.45
C SER A 131 1.98 -5.56 11.06
N MET A 132 3.14 -5.25 11.63
CA MET A 132 3.38 -4.00 12.37
C MET A 132 4.55 -3.22 11.76
N VAL A 133 4.37 -1.93 11.53
CA VAL A 133 5.41 -1.01 11.05
C VAL A 133 5.66 0.05 12.10
N ASN A 134 6.86 0.07 12.68
CA ASN A 134 7.27 1.10 13.64
C ASN A 134 7.57 2.42 12.92
N LEU A 135 6.79 3.45 13.19
CA LEU A 135 6.97 4.76 12.55
C LEU A 135 8.17 5.54 13.11
N SER A 136 8.68 5.16 14.28
CA SER A 136 9.88 5.74 14.87
C SER A 136 11.16 5.34 14.12
N MET A 137 11.08 4.40 13.17
CA MET A 137 12.19 4.03 12.27
C MET A 137 12.38 5.02 11.11
N LEU A 138 11.47 5.98 10.93
CA LEU A 138 11.66 7.07 9.97
C LEU A 138 12.76 8.03 10.44
N SER A 139 13.15 8.98 9.59
CA SER A 139 14.17 9.96 9.95
C SER A 139 13.71 10.80 11.16
N PRO A 140 14.60 11.15 12.11
CA PRO A 140 14.21 11.86 13.32
C PRO A 140 13.48 13.19 13.07
N SER A 141 13.79 13.87 11.96
CA SER A 141 13.09 15.09 11.55
C SER A 141 11.63 14.82 11.18
N VAL A 142 11.37 13.73 10.45
CA VAL A 142 10.01 13.33 10.07
C VAL A 142 9.25 12.87 11.30
N VAL A 143 9.86 12.03 12.14
CA VAL A 143 9.22 11.54 13.37
C VAL A 143 8.76 12.71 14.23
N LYS A 144 9.63 13.70 14.46
CA LYS A 144 9.30 14.89 15.25
C LYS A 144 8.27 15.81 14.57
N GLU A 145 8.41 16.05 13.27
CA GLU A 145 7.52 16.95 12.53
C GLU A 145 6.07 16.42 12.48
N TYR A 146 5.92 15.11 12.39
CA TYR A 146 4.64 14.42 12.28
C TYR A 146 4.19 13.75 13.60
N GLN A 147 4.93 13.95 14.69
CA GLN A 147 4.65 13.39 16.02
C GLN A 147 4.45 11.86 16.02
N LEU A 148 5.32 11.14 15.33
CA LEU A 148 5.19 9.70 15.09
C LEU A 148 5.81 8.84 16.20
N GLU A 149 6.31 9.44 17.28
CA GLU A 149 6.96 8.75 18.37
C GLU A 149 6.02 7.74 19.05
N GLY A 150 6.44 6.47 19.08
CA GLY A 150 5.69 5.38 19.71
C GLY A 150 4.47 4.92 18.93
N LEU A 151 4.24 5.45 17.72
CA LEU A 151 3.17 5.03 16.83
C LEU A 151 3.62 3.90 15.90
N TYR A 152 2.66 3.02 15.64
CA TYR A 152 2.78 1.89 14.74
C TYR A 152 1.62 1.87 13.77
N ILE A 153 1.90 1.54 12.50
CA ILE A 153 0.85 1.12 11.59
C ILE A 153 0.71 -0.39 11.72
N TRP A 154 -0.49 -0.87 12.03
CA TRP A 154 -0.83 -2.27 11.90
C TRP A 154 -1.56 -2.48 10.58
N TYR A 155 -1.35 -3.62 9.93
CA TYR A 155 -2.05 -3.95 8.69
C TYR A 155 -2.22 -5.45 8.49
N PHE A 156 -3.27 -5.81 7.77
CA PHE A 156 -3.60 -7.18 7.45
C PHE A 156 -4.25 -7.27 6.07
N LYS A 157 -3.96 -8.34 5.32
CA LYS A 157 -4.50 -8.56 3.98
C LYS A 157 -5.36 -9.83 3.99
N SER A 158 -6.66 -9.70 3.76
CA SER A 158 -7.60 -10.82 3.59
C SER A 158 -8.82 -10.35 2.81
N ASP A 159 -9.49 -11.24 2.08
CA ASP A 159 -10.70 -10.89 1.33
C ASP A 159 -11.93 -10.69 2.24
N THR A 160 -11.85 -11.23 3.45
CA THR A 160 -12.86 -11.10 4.51
C THR A 160 -12.17 -10.77 5.82
N HIS A 161 -12.77 -9.86 6.59
CA HIS A 161 -12.36 -9.55 7.96
C HIS A 161 -13.62 -9.38 8.78
N GLU A 162 -13.77 -10.15 9.84
CA GLU A 162 -14.96 -10.08 10.69
C GLU A 162 -14.63 -9.38 12.01
N GLN A 163 -13.43 -9.59 12.53
CA GLN A 163 -13.07 -9.10 13.86
C GLN A 163 -11.62 -8.65 13.98
N VAL A 164 -11.42 -7.49 14.61
CA VAL A 164 -10.12 -6.96 14.99
C VAL A 164 -10.02 -6.90 16.50
N LYS A 165 -8.92 -7.42 17.06
CA LYS A 165 -8.63 -7.38 18.50
C LYS A 165 -7.29 -6.71 18.75
N LEU A 166 -7.24 -5.96 19.84
CA LEU A 166 -6.01 -5.40 20.39
C LEU A 166 -5.71 -6.16 21.67
N LEU A 167 -4.49 -6.71 21.79
CA LEU A 167 -4.08 -7.52 22.92
C LEU A 167 -2.76 -7.03 23.50
N ARG A 168 -2.55 -7.28 24.79
CA ARG A 168 -1.19 -7.22 25.36
C ARG A 168 -0.37 -8.41 24.87
N LYS A 169 0.88 -8.16 24.46
CA LYS A 169 1.76 -9.20 23.91
C LYS A 169 2.15 -10.26 24.93
N ASP A 170 2.38 -9.86 26.17
CA ASP A 170 2.89 -10.72 27.24
C ASP A 170 1.81 -11.67 27.79
N THR A 171 0.61 -11.16 28.04
CA THR A 171 -0.48 -11.94 28.65
C THR A 171 -1.49 -12.48 27.66
N ARG A 172 -1.51 -11.94 26.42
CA ARG A 172 -2.60 -12.15 25.45
C ARG A 172 -3.98 -11.71 25.98
N GLU A 173 -4.01 -10.85 26.99
CA GLU A 173 -5.24 -10.22 27.47
C GLU A 173 -5.80 -9.31 26.36
N ILE A 174 -7.08 -9.48 26.04
CA ILE A 174 -7.80 -8.62 25.10
C ILE A 174 -8.03 -7.26 25.78
N ILE A 175 -7.45 -6.21 25.20
CA ILE A 175 -7.67 -4.82 25.58
C ILE A 175 -8.98 -4.33 24.96
N GLU A 176 -9.19 -4.64 23.68
CA GLU A 176 -10.35 -4.22 22.90
C GLU A 176 -10.63 -5.21 21.77
N SER A 177 -11.90 -5.31 21.36
CA SER A 177 -12.36 -6.09 20.21
C SER A 177 -13.41 -5.28 19.46
N LEU A 178 -13.33 -5.30 18.13
CA LEU A 178 -14.25 -4.62 17.22
C LEU A 178 -14.63 -5.56 16.09
N ASP A 179 -15.92 -5.60 15.77
CA ASP A 179 -16.43 -6.31 14.59
C ASP A 179 -16.49 -5.35 13.39
N LEU A 180 -16.06 -5.79 12.21
CA LEU A 180 -15.90 -4.99 10.98
C LEU A 180 -17.12 -5.04 10.03
#